data_AF-A0AAQ4DSS5-F1
#
_entry.id   AF-A0AAQ4DSS5-F1
#
_cell.length_a   1.000
_cell.length_b   1.000
_cell.length_c   1.000
_cell.angle_alpha   90.00
_cell.angle_beta   90.00
_cell.angle_gamma   90.00
#
_symmetry.space_group_name_H-M   'P 1'
#
loop_
_entity.id
_entity.type
_entity.pdbx_description
1 polymer ?
#
loop_
_entity_poly.entity_id
_entity_poly.type
_entity_poly.pdbx_seq_one_letter_code
_entity_poly.pdbx_strand_id
1 'polypeptide(L)'
;MSSSGYTAKNVLNVQPMDNPGVSINLTISYRDCNSCKVIRHSYIEKGTGCSLWVTGAQLGEEHPCCAYIFELLCGFKKTYQIYDKSCS
;
A
#
# COMPACT_ATOMS: atom_id res chain seq x y z
N MET A 1 -1.63 -8.41 12.26
CA MET A 1 -0.50 -9.25 12.68
C MET A 1 0.79 -8.44 12.53
N SER A 2 1.94 -8.95 12.97
CA SER A 2 3.25 -8.31 12.71
C SER A 2 4.05 -9.18 11.73
N SER A 3 4.73 -8.56 10.77
CA SER A 3 5.61 -9.26 9.84
C SER A 3 6.90 -9.71 10.53
N SER A 4 7.63 -10.64 9.91
CA SER A 4 8.93 -11.09 10.43
C SER A 4 9.87 -9.91 10.71
N GLY A 5 10.50 -9.90 11.89
CA GLY A 5 11.39 -8.83 12.34
C GLY A 5 10.70 -7.60 12.94
N TYR A 6 9.37 -7.55 12.99
CA TYR A 6 8.62 -6.43 13.55
C TYR A 6 7.85 -6.82 14.81
N THR A 7 7.90 -5.94 15.81
CA THR A 7 7.02 -6.00 16.99
C THR A 7 5.72 -5.24 16.74
N ALA A 8 5.79 -4.13 16.01
CA ALA A 8 4.63 -3.33 15.63
C ALA A 8 3.70 -4.09 14.67
N LYS A 9 2.39 -4.01 14.92
CA LYS A 9 1.36 -4.59 14.05
C LYS A 9 1.31 -3.82 12.72
N ASN A 10 1.75 -4.46 11.66
CA ASN A 10 1.86 -3.86 10.33
C ASN A 10 1.24 -4.71 9.20
N VAL A 11 0.68 -5.88 9.51
CA VAL A 11 0.03 -6.75 8.51
C VAL A 11 -1.48 -6.60 8.60
N LEU A 12 -2.07 -6.19 7.47
CA LEU A 12 -3.50 -6.21 7.18
C LEU A 12 -3.83 -7.53 6.48
N ASN A 13 -4.81 -8.25 6.99
CA ASN A 13 -5.33 -9.46 6.35
C ASN A 13 -6.63 -9.09 5.63
N VAL A 14 -6.72 -9.39 4.34
CA VAL A 14 -7.89 -9.08 3.51
C VAL A 14 -8.39 -10.35 2.84
N GLN A 15 -9.69 -10.40 2.62
CA GLN A 15 -10.38 -11.50 1.96
C GLN A 15 -11.10 -10.92 0.73
N PRO A 16 -10.77 -11.35 -0.49
CA PRO A 16 -11.47 -10.92 -1.69
C PRO A 16 -12.94 -11.38 -1.66
N MET A 17 -13.85 -10.51 -2.10
CA MET A 17 -15.29 -10.83 -2.12
C MET A 17 -15.64 -11.90 -3.16
N ASP A 18 -14.92 -11.94 -4.27
CA ASP A 18 -15.06 -12.87 -5.38
C ASP A 18 -14.44 -14.25 -5.08
N ASN A 19 -13.55 -14.34 -4.09
CA ASN A 19 -12.95 -15.59 -3.65
C ASN A 19 -12.81 -15.66 -2.13
N PRO A 20 -13.93 -15.92 -1.41
CA PRO A 20 -13.93 -15.97 0.05
C PRO A 20 -13.12 -17.15 0.62
N GLY A 21 -12.62 -18.08 -0.19
CA GLY A 21 -11.70 -19.13 0.29
C GLY A 21 -10.26 -18.64 0.47
N VAL A 22 -9.93 -17.45 -0.05
CA VAL A 22 -8.56 -16.94 -0.10
C VAL A 22 -8.39 -15.76 0.85
N SER A 23 -7.28 -15.77 1.58
CA SER A 23 -6.88 -14.69 2.45
C SER A 23 -5.51 -14.16 2.02
N ILE A 24 -5.38 -12.85 1.93
CA ILE A 24 -4.20 -12.16 1.42
C ILE A 24 -3.65 -11.27 2.53
N ASN A 25 -2.34 -11.35 2.75
CA ASN A 25 -1.63 -10.46 3.66
C ASN A 25 -1.05 -9.26 2.91
N LEU A 26 -1.40 -8.07 3.36
CA LEU A 26 -0.84 -6.80 2.92
C LEU A 26 0.02 -6.24 4.04
N THR A 27 1.28 -5.92 3.74
CA THR A 27 2.20 -5.37 4.74
C THR A 27 2.28 -3.85 4.59
N ILE A 28 1.94 -3.11 5.64
CA ILE A 28 2.06 -1.65 5.69
C ILE A 28 3.51 -1.32 6.05
N SER A 29 4.28 -0.87 5.07
CA SER A 29 5.69 -0.49 5.26
C SER A 29 5.83 0.90 5.85
N TYR A 30 4.88 1.79 5.57
CA TYR A 30 4.80 3.12 6.15
C TYR A 30 3.35 3.58 6.23
N ARG A 31 3.06 4.39 7.25
CA ARG A 31 1.76 5.05 7.41
C ARG A 31 2.00 6.45 7.98
N ASP A 32 1.44 7.44 7.30
CA ASP A 32 1.00 8.65 7.98
C ASP A 32 -0.43 8.42 8.45
N CYS A 33 -0.71 8.68 9.72
CA CYS A 33 -1.99 8.35 10.33
C CYS A 33 -3.18 9.03 9.66
N ASN A 34 -2.96 10.18 9.02
CA ASN A 34 -4.00 11.05 8.48
C ASN A 34 -4.08 11.04 6.95
N SER A 35 -2.96 10.86 6.25
CA SER A 35 -2.89 11.11 4.81
C SER A 35 -2.78 9.85 3.97
N CYS A 36 -1.84 8.96 4.29
CA CYS A 36 -1.35 7.97 3.33
C CYS A 36 -0.86 6.66 3.97
N LYS A 37 -0.73 5.63 3.12
CA LYS A 37 -0.06 4.37 3.46
C LYS A 37 0.77 3.85 2.29
N VAL A 38 1.96 3.32 2.58
CA VAL A 38 2.74 2.53 1.62
C VAL A 38 2.57 1.06 1.97
N ILE A 39 2.05 0.29 1.02
CA ILE A 39 1.62 -1.10 1.23
C ILE A 39 2.41 -2.01 0.28
N ARG A 40 2.99 -3.09 0.81
CA ARG A 40 3.58 -4.20 0.05
C ARG A 40 2.58 -5.33 -0.12
N HIS A 41 2.48 -5.81 -1.35
CA HIS A 41 1.58 -6.86 -1.80
C HIS A 41 2.37 -8.16 -1.96
N SER A 42 2.20 -9.09 -1.03
CA SER A 42 2.98 -10.35 -1.02
C SER A 42 2.68 -11.27 -2.21
N TYR A 43 1.53 -11.07 -2.87
CA TYR A 43 1.04 -11.93 -3.95
C TYR A 43 1.42 -11.44 -5.35
N ILE A 44 1.96 -10.23 -5.48
CA ILE A 44 2.33 -9.61 -6.78
C ILE A 44 3.84 -9.70 -6.96
N GLU A 45 4.30 -10.07 -8.16
CA GLU A 45 5.72 -10.01 -8.56
C GLU A 45 6.66 -10.66 -7.52
N LYS A 46 6.35 -11.89 -7.10
CA LYS A 46 7.11 -12.62 -6.06
C LYS A 46 7.25 -11.83 -4.74
N GLY A 47 6.21 -11.08 -4.37
CA GLY A 47 6.13 -10.34 -3.10
C GLY A 47 6.75 -8.95 -3.12
N THR A 48 7.01 -8.41 -4.32
CA THR A 48 7.62 -7.09 -4.50
C THR A 48 6.65 -6.03 -5.03
N GLY A 49 5.38 -6.40 -5.29
CA GLY A 49 4.35 -5.43 -5.61
C GLY A 49 4.14 -4.45 -4.47
N CYS A 50 3.87 -3.19 -4.82
CA CYS A 50 3.73 -2.12 -3.85
C CYS A 50 2.74 -1.07 -4.35
N SER A 51 2.10 -0.37 -3.41
CA SER A 51 1.17 0.72 -3.73
C SER A 51 1.25 1.82 -2.68
N LEU A 52 1.11 3.06 -3.13
CA LEU A 52 0.81 4.22 -2.31
C LEU A 52 -0.70 4.45 -2.29
N TRP A 53 -1.30 4.47 -1.10
CA TRP A 53 -2.71 4.75 -0.89
C TRP A 53 -2.83 6.10 -0.21
N VAL A 54 -3.74 6.94 -0.68
CA VAL A 54 -4.07 8.25 -0.10
C VAL A 54 -5.54 8.23 0.29
N THR A 55 -5.89 8.86 1.41
CA THR A 55 -7.28 8.95 1.85
C THR A 55 -8.10 9.84 0.90
N GLY A 56 -9.41 9.58 0.79
CA GLY A 56 -10.31 10.35 -0.08
C GLY A 56 -10.25 11.87 0.16
N ALA A 57 -10.19 12.28 1.44
CA ALA A 57 -10.10 13.68 1.86
C ALA A 57 -8.76 14.36 1.52
N GLN A 58 -7.78 13.62 1.02
CA GLN A 58 -6.43 14.09 0.71
C GLN A 58 -6.06 13.81 -0.75
N LEU A 59 -7.03 13.37 -1.57
CA LEU A 59 -6.83 13.18 -3.00
C LEU A 59 -6.60 14.52 -3.69
N GLY A 60 -5.56 14.58 -4.53
CA GLY A 60 -5.18 15.80 -5.25
C GLY A 60 -4.20 16.71 -4.51
N GLU A 61 -3.97 16.46 -3.22
CA GLU A 61 -2.93 17.14 -2.44
C GLU A 61 -1.57 16.45 -2.59
N GLU A 62 -0.49 17.20 -2.35
CA GLU A 62 0.86 16.64 -2.36
C GLU A 62 1.19 15.90 -1.05
N HIS A 63 1.82 14.72 -1.18
CA HIS A 63 2.20 13.86 -0.05
C HIS A 63 3.70 13.55 -0.08
N PRO A 64 4.59 14.54 0.10
CA PRO A 64 6.02 14.40 -0.17
C PRO A 64 6.70 13.30 0.65
N CYS A 65 6.35 13.16 1.94
CA CYS A 65 6.90 12.09 2.78
C CYS A 65 6.49 10.70 2.26
N CYS A 66 5.24 10.53 1.86
CA CYS A 66 4.71 9.27 1.38
C CYS A 66 5.25 8.92 0.00
N ALA A 67 5.36 9.92 -0.88
CA ALA A 67 5.94 9.80 -2.21
C ALA A 67 7.43 9.40 -2.09
N TYR A 68 8.20 10.10 -1.26
CA TYR A 68 9.61 9.79 -1.03
C TYR A 68 9.79 8.36 -0.51
N ILE A 69 9.00 7.94 0.49
CA ILE A 69 9.10 6.59 1.07
C ILE A 69 8.62 5.53 0.08
N PHE A 70 7.60 5.83 -0.73
CA PHE A 70 7.16 4.94 -1.80
C PHE A 70 8.28 4.73 -2.82
N GLU A 71 8.92 5.79 -3.29
CA GLU A 71 10.07 5.70 -4.21
C GLU A 71 11.24 4.94 -3.57
N LEU A 72 11.56 5.23 -2.31
CA LEU A 72 12.65 4.57 -1.59
C LEU A 72 12.41 3.06 -1.43
N LEU A 73 11.19 2.64 -1.14
CA LEU A 73 10.86 1.26 -0.83
C LEU A 73 10.38 0.45 -2.03
N CYS A 74 9.93 1.12 -3.10
CA CYS A 74 9.18 0.52 -4.21
C CYS A 74 9.56 1.07 -5.60
N GLY A 75 10.24 2.23 -5.69
CA GLY A 75 10.52 2.97 -6.93
C GLY A 75 11.52 2.33 -7.90
N PHE A 76 12.13 1.19 -7.54
CA PHE A 76 13.01 0.44 -8.44
C PHE A 76 12.28 -0.28 -9.58
N LYS A 77 10.98 -0.03 -9.77
CA LYS A 77 10.10 -0.72 -10.72
C LYS A 77 9.20 0.27 -11.45
N LYS A 78 8.61 -0.18 -12.55
CA LYS A 78 7.59 0.57 -13.28
C LYS A 78 6.39 0.86 -12.37
N THR A 79 6.03 2.13 -12.24
CA THR A 79 4.88 2.61 -11.48
C THR A 79 3.68 2.83 -12.41
N TYR A 80 2.47 2.70 -11.86
CA TYR A 80 1.22 2.87 -12.58
C TYR A 80 0.31 3.78 -11.76
N GLN A 81 -0.24 4.80 -12.40
CA GLN A 81 -1.26 5.65 -11.78
C GLN A 81 -2.59 4.92 -11.82
N ILE A 82 -3.14 4.60 -10.65
CA ILE A 82 -4.42 3.86 -10.53
C ILE A 82 -5.60 4.82 -10.37
N TYR A 83 -5.40 5.96 -9.72
CA TYR A 83 -6.43 6.96 -9.48
C TYR A 83 -6.09 8.26 -10.21
N ASP A 84 -7.08 8.87 -10.85
CA ASP A 84 -7.03 10.27 -11.24
C ASP A 84 -8.40 10.93 -11.01
N LYS A 85 -8.51 12.23 -11.31
CA LYS A 85 -9.74 13.00 -11.08
C LYS A 85 -10.94 12.55 -11.93
N SER A 86 -10.75 11.67 -12.91
CA SER A 86 -11.83 11.08 -13.70
C SER A 86 -12.47 9.85 -13.03
N CYS A 87 -11.79 9.25 -12.05
CA CYS A 87 -12.36 8.18 -11.22
C CYS A 87 -13.49 8.77 -10.36
N SER A 88 -14.74 8.52 -10.75
CA SER A 88 -15.98 9.02 -10.14
C SER A 88 -16.91 7.90 -9.73
#